data_AF-A0A1F1KEF9-F1
#
_entry.id   AF-A0A1F1KEF9-F1
#
_cell.length_a   1.000
_cell.length_b   1.000
_cell.length_c   1.000
_cell.angle_alpha   90.00
_cell.angle_beta   90.00
_cell.angle_gamma   90.00
#
_symmetry.space_group_name_H-M   'P 1'
#
loop_
_entity.id
_entity.type
_entity.pdbx_description
1 polymer ?
#
loop_
_entity_poly.entity_id
_entity_poly.type
_entity_poly.pdbx_seq_one_letter_code
_entity_poly.pdbx_strand_id
1 'polypeptide(L)'
;MAGGQHPEFNQTVLDLWRPAMESWHRLVHVAAERGEVAEGLDPRTVVDTLLAPIIFTPLAMRRPMDAPEVDALVDLLLSGSRAR
;
A
#
# COMPACT_ATOMS: atom_id res chain seq x y z
N MET A 1 7.38 -13.17 -1.12
CA MET A 1 7.72 -13.45 -2.53
C MET A 1 9.04 -14.18 -2.56
N ALA A 2 9.07 -15.38 -3.13
CA ALA A 2 10.26 -16.24 -3.13
C ALA A 2 11.36 -15.60 -4.00
N GLY A 3 12.57 -15.46 -3.45
CA GLY A 3 13.64 -14.67 -4.05
C GLY A 3 14.02 -15.13 -5.45
N GLY A 4 13.49 -14.48 -6.49
CA GLY A 4 13.86 -14.63 -7.91
C GLY A 4 13.75 -16.02 -8.55
N GLN A 5 13.56 -17.09 -7.77
CA GLN A 5 13.71 -18.48 -8.21
C GLN A 5 12.59 -18.98 -9.11
N HIS A 6 11.44 -18.31 -9.10
CA HIS A 6 10.26 -18.69 -9.88
C HIS A 6 9.66 -17.47 -10.60
N PRO A 7 10.25 -17.02 -11.72
CA PRO A 7 9.84 -15.78 -12.39
C PRO A 7 8.41 -15.84 -12.92
N GLU A 8 7.98 -16.97 -13.49
CA GLU A 8 6.62 -17.14 -14.02
C GLU A 8 5.55 -17.10 -12.92
N PHE A 9 5.85 -17.73 -11.78
CA PHE A 9 4.99 -17.67 -10.61
C PHE A 9 4.91 -16.25 -10.05
N ASN A 10 6.05 -15.57 -9.93
CA ASN A 10 6.08 -14.17 -9.48
C ASN A 10 5.27 -13.27 -10.41
N GLN A 11 5.38 -13.44 -11.74
CA GLN A 11 4.59 -12.70 -12.70
C GLN A 11 3.09 -12.97 -12.54
N THR A 12 2.70 -14.24 -12.33
CA THR A 12 1.31 -14.61 -12.09
C THR A 12 0.76 -13.94 -10.82
N VAL A 13 1.53 -13.89 -9.74
CA VAL A 13 1.15 -13.20 -8.50
C VAL A 13 0.99 -11.70 -8.75
N LEU A 14 1.93 -11.07 -9.47
CA LEU A 14 1.84 -9.65 -9.82
C LEU A 14 0.60 -9.35 -10.66
N ASP A 15 0.29 -10.20 -11.64
CA ASP A 15 -0.88 -10.05 -12.51
C ASP A 15 -2.20 -10.22 -11.73
N LEU A 16 -2.22 -11.16 -10.78
CA LEU A 16 -3.37 -11.36 -9.88
C LEU A 16 -3.66 -10.12 -9.03
N TRP A 17 -2.62 -9.47 -8.49
CA TRP A 17 -2.77 -8.32 -7.59
C TRP A 17 -2.92 -6.98 -8.32
N ARG A 18 -2.55 -6.91 -9.60
CA ARG A 18 -2.60 -5.67 -10.40
C ARG A 18 -3.94 -4.95 -10.33
N PRO A 19 -5.12 -5.60 -10.47
CA PRO A 19 -6.40 -4.88 -10.42
C PRO A 19 -6.68 -4.23 -9.07
N ALA A 20 -6.30 -4.88 -7.97
CA ALA A 20 -6.44 -4.31 -6.62
C ALA A 20 -5.54 -3.09 -6.44
N MET A 21 -4.27 -3.19 -6.87
CA MET A 21 -3.32 -2.08 -6.84
C MET A 21 -3.81 -0.88 -7.65
N GLU A 22 -4.31 -1.12 -8.87
CA GLU A 22 -4.87 -0.06 -9.72
C GLU A 22 -6.09 0.62 -9.07
N SER A 23 -6.95 -0.16 -8.42
CA SER A 23 -8.12 0.36 -7.68
C SER A 23 -7.69 1.26 -6.52
N TRP A 24 -6.73 0.82 -5.70
CA TRP A 24 -6.25 1.61 -4.57
C TRP A 24 -5.52 2.89 -5.01
N HIS A 25 -4.69 2.82 -6.04
CA HIS A 25 -4.07 4.02 -6.61
C HIS A 25 -5.12 5.02 -7.12
N ARG A 26 -6.19 4.53 -7.76
CA ARG A 26 -7.28 5.39 -8.23
C ARG A 26 -8.00 6.10 -7.08
N LEU A 27 -8.21 5.43 -5.95
CA LEU A 27 -8.82 6.06 -4.76
C LEU A 27 -7.98 7.24 -4.28
N VAL A 28 -6.67 7.07 -4.13
CA VAL A 28 -5.78 8.14 -3.69
C VAL A 28 -5.67 9.24 -4.75
N HIS A 29 -5.70 8.89 -6.03
CA HIS A 29 -5.70 9.87 -7.11
C HIS A 29 -6.92 10.78 -7.07
N VAL A 30 -8.13 10.22 -6.89
CA VAL A 30 -9.37 11.00 -6.74
C VAL A 30 -9.32 11.88 -5.49
N ALA A 31 -8.74 11.42 -4.39
CA ALA A 31 -8.55 12.23 -3.20
C ALA A 31 -7.58 13.40 -3.45
N ALA A 32 -6.51 13.17 -4.21
CA ALA A 32 -5.57 14.21 -4.61
C ALA A 32 -6.22 15.27 -5.53
N GLU A 33 -7.04 14.85 -6.51
CA GLU A 33 -7.82 15.76 -7.36
C GLU A 33 -8.77 16.66 -6.57
N ARG A 34 -9.25 16.18 -5.41
CA ARG A 34 -10.09 16.94 -4.48
C ARG A 34 -9.32 17.84 -3.52
N GLY A 35 -7.97 17.82 -3.57
CA GLY A 35 -7.12 18.56 -2.65
C GLY A 35 -7.09 17.98 -1.23
N GLU A 36 -7.47 16.70 -1.05
CA GLU A 36 -7.44 16.04 0.27
C GLU A 36 -6.04 15.53 0.63
N VAL A 37 -5.19 15.33 -0.39
CA VAL A 37 -3.81 14.87 -0.26
C VAL A 37 -2.84 16.05 -0.40
N ALA A 38 -1.78 16.05 0.39
CA ALA A 38 -0.75 17.09 0.39
C ALA A 38 -0.13 17.30 -1.01
N GLU A 39 0.09 18.57 -1.37
CA GLU A 39 0.68 18.94 -2.65
C GLU A 39 2.08 18.32 -2.82
N GLY A 40 2.34 17.76 -4.01
CA GLY A 40 3.61 17.11 -4.33
C GLY A 40 3.75 15.67 -3.84
N LEU A 41 2.78 15.12 -3.10
CA LEU A 41 2.78 13.71 -2.72
C LEU A 41 2.25 12.85 -3.88
N ASP A 42 3.05 11.87 -4.31
CA ASP A 42 2.62 10.89 -5.32
C ASP A 42 1.58 9.93 -4.71
N PRO A 43 0.38 9.78 -5.32
CA PRO A 43 -0.61 8.78 -4.90
C PRO A 43 -0.06 7.37 -4.75
N ARG A 44 0.94 6.97 -5.54
CA ARG A 44 1.62 5.67 -5.40
C ARG A 44 2.36 5.54 -4.09
N THR A 45 3.05 6.59 -3.65
CA THR A 45 3.77 6.59 -2.38
C THR A 45 2.84 6.32 -1.20
N VAL A 46 1.62 6.85 -1.22
CA VAL A 46 0.63 6.61 -0.17
C VAL A 46 0.25 5.11 -0.10
N VAL A 47 -0.09 4.51 -1.25
CA VAL A 47 -0.51 3.11 -1.31
C VAL A 47 0.64 2.16 -0.96
N ASP A 48 1.83 2.40 -1.50
CA ASP A 48 3.00 1.55 -1.24
C ASP A 48 3.43 1.60 0.23
N THR A 49 3.35 2.79 0.85
CA THR A 49 3.67 2.97 2.28
C THR A 49 2.66 2.25 3.19
N LEU A 50 1.39 2.15 2.78
CA LEU A 50 0.39 1.36 3.49
C LEU A 50 0.65 -0.15 3.37
N LEU A 51 0.87 -0.64 2.16
CA LEU A 51 0.89 -2.08 1.89
C LEU A 51 2.20 -2.76 2.29
N ALA A 52 3.33 -2.06 2.17
CA ALA A 52 4.64 -2.61 2.50
C ALA A 52 4.69 -3.25 3.90
N PRO A 53 4.32 -2.57 5.00
CA PRO A 53 4.33 -3.18 6.34
C PRO A 53 3.28 -4.29 6.51
N ILE A 54 2.10 -4.18 5.89
CA ILE A 54 1.03 -5.19 5.95
C ILE A 54 1.51 -6.53 5.35
N ILE A 55 2.28 -6.46 4.27
CA ILE A 55 2.82 -7.66 3.60
C ILE A 55 4.14 -8.11 4.23
N PHE A 56 5.02 -7.17 4.56
CA PHE A 56 6.36 -7.47 5.07
C PHE A 56 6.33 -8.07 6.47
N THR A 57 5.50 -7.54 7.37
CA THR A 57 5.49 -7.97 8.79
C THR A 57 5.17 -9.46 8.94
N PRO A 58 4.12 -10.02 8.32
CA PRO A 58 3.86 -11.45 8.37
C PRO A 58 4.94 -12.30 7.71
N LEU A 59 5.53 -11.83 6.61
CA LEU A 59 6.46 -12.62 5.81
C LEU A 59 7.89 -12.63 6.39
N ALA A 60 8.40 -11.45 6.77
CA ALA A 60 9.77 -11.28 7.24
C ALA A 60 9.88 -11.38 8.76
N MET A 61 8.95 -10.74 9.48
CA MET A 61 8.96 -10.75 10.95
C MET A 61 8.21 -11.95 11.54
N ARG A 62 7.52 -12.73 10.70
CA ARG A 62 6.75 -13.93 11.09
C ARG A 62 5.73 -13.67 12.19
N ARG A 63 5.12 -12.48 12.16
CA ARG A 63 4.11 -12.05 13.12
C ARG A 63 2.87 -11.54 12.38
N PRO A 64 1.65 -11.93 12.79
CA PRO A 64 0.45 -11.34 12.22
C PRO A 64 0.36 -9.85 12.58
N MET A 65 -0.12 -9.05 11.65
CA MET A 65 -0.68 -7.73 11.94
C MET A 65 -2.15 -7.92 12.28
N ASP A 66 -2.59 -7.44 13.43
CA ASP A 66 -4.00 -7.45 13.80
C ASP A 66 -4.72 -6.18 13.29
N ALA A 67 -6.04 -6.17 13.34
CA ALA A 67 -6.82 -5.04 12.85
C ALA A 67 -6.48 -3.71 13.57
N PRO A 68 -6.33 -3.67 14.91
CA PRO A 68 -5.89 -2.44 15.60
C PRO A 68 -4.55 -1.90 15.11
N GLU A 69 -3.59 -2.76 14.80
CA GLU A 69 -2.30 -2.34 14.25
C GLU A 69 -2.41 -1.79 12.82
N VAL A 70 -3.28 -2.39 11.99
CA VAL A 70 -3.60 -1.86 10.65
C VAL A 70 -4.25 -0.48 10.76
N ASP A 71 -5.21 -0.32 11.67
CA ASP A 71 -5.91 0.96 11.87
C ASP A 71 -4.93 2.06 12.32
N ALA A 72 -4.03 1.76 13.26
CA ALA A 72 -3.01 2.70 13.70
C ALA A 72 -2.05 3.12 12.57
N LEU A 73 -1.69 2.19 11.67
CA LEU A 73 -0.90 2.49 10.48
C LEU A 73 -1.65 3.42 9.51
N VAL A 74 -2.93 3.16 9.29
CA VAL A 74 -3.78 4.01 8.44
C VAL A 74 -3.87 5.42 9.02
N ASP A 75 -4.11 5.56 10.33
CA ASP A 75 -4.17 6.86 11.01
C ASP A 75 -2.86 7.65 10.89
N LEU A 76 -1.72 6.97 11.05
CA LEU A 76 -0.40 7.57 10.86
C LEU A 76 -0.22 8.08 9.43
N LEU A 77 -0.57 7.25 8.45
CA LEU A 77 -0.44 7.58 7.03
C LEU A 77 -1.35 8.76 6.64
N LEU A 78 -2.60 8.76 7.11
CA LEU A 78 -3.55 9.85 6.86
C LEU A 78 -3.09 11.15 7.52
N SER A 79 -2.50 11.07 8.72
CA SER A 79 -1.94 12.24 9.40
C SER A 79 -0.76 12.85 8.65
N GLY A 80 0.07 12.01 8.01
CA GLY A 80 1.22 12.45 7.22
C GLY A 80 0.91 12.89 5.80
N SER A 81 -0.20 12.41 5.21
CA SER A 81 -0.54 12.64 3.79
C SER A 81 -1.62 13.69 3.55
N ARG A 82 -2.30 14.18 4.60
CA ARG A 82 -3.39 15.17 4.48
C ARG A 82 -2.87 16.54 4.03
N ALA A 83 -3.64 17.22 3.18
CA ALA A 83 -3.41 18.63 2.86
C ALA A 83 -3.48 19.53 4.11
N ARG A 84 -2.72 20.63 4.10
CA ARG A 84 -2.69 21.61 5.20
C ARG A 84 -3.87 22.58 5.15
#